data_AF-A0A7K5PR02-F1
#
_entry.id   AF-A0A7K5PR02-F1
#
_cell.length_a   1.000
_cell.length_b   1.000
_cell.length_c   1.000
_cell.angle_alpha   90.00
_cell.angle_beta   90.00
_cell.angle_gamma   90.00
#
_symmetry.space_group_name_H-M   'P 1'
#
loop_
_entity.id
_entity.type
_entity.pdbx_description
1 polymer ?
#
loop_
_entity_poly.entity_id
_entity_poly.type
_entity_poly.pdbx_seq_one_letter_code
_entity_poly.pdbx_strand_id
1 'polypeptide(L)'
;MTFIAQKCGICFQPPSIILIYRDSSQDKTRQRIMPVRNFSKFSDCSRAAEQLKNNPRHKAYLERVSLRQLQKLYSLLRGHLEGQSLAESLEKFQQEETIDPEEDMN
;
A
#
# COMPACT_ATOMS: atom_id res chain seq x y z
N MET A 1 11.73 15.53 12.91
CA MET A 1 11.87 15.42 11.44
C MET A 1 10.48 15.20 10.88
N THR A 2 10.00 16.06 10.01
CA THR A 2 8.67 15.95 9.41
C THR A 2 8.82 15.42 8.00
N PHE A 3 8.23 14.24 7.74
CA PHE A 3 8.25 13.61 6.43
C PHE A 3 6.86 13.70 5.81
N ILE A 4 6.78 14.27 4.62
CA ILE A 4 5.51 14.41 3.91
C ILE A 4 5.47 13.39 2.78
N ALA A 5 4.67 12.34 2.95
CA ALA A 5 4.40 11.36 1.90
C ALA A 5 3.76 12.04 0.68
N GLN A 6 4.31 11.82 -0.51
CA GLN A 6 3.79 12.35 -1.78
C GLN A 6 3.17 11.25 -2.62
N LYS A 7 3.86 10.12 -2.77
CA LYS A 7 3.37 8.96 -3.53
C LYS A 7 3.73 7.68 -2.79
N CYS A 8 2.82 6.71 -2.78
CA CYS A 8 3.03 5.39 -2.21
C CYS A 8 2.55 4.34 -3.22
N GLY A 9 3.41 3.37 -3.52
CA GLY A 9 3.16 2.34 -4.53
C GLY A 9 3.85 1.04 -4.18
N ILE A 10 3.74 0.06 -5.07
CA ILE A 10 4.31 -1.27 -4.88
C ILE A 10 5.08 -1.73 -6.11
N CYS A 11 6.20 -2.40 -5.88
CA CYS A 11 6.98 -3.13 -6.87
C CYS A 11 6.77 -4.63 -6.63
N PHE A 12 6.52 -5.39 -7.68
CA PHE A 12 6.23 -6.81 -7.58
C PHE A 12 7.49 -7.69 -7.59
N GLN A 13 8.61 -7.21 -8.16
CA GLN A 13 9.84 -8.00 -8.33
C GLN A 13 11.11 -7.14 -8.08
N PRO A 14 11.81 -7.32 -6.94
CA PRO A 14 11.37 -8.04 -5.74
C PRO A 14 10.24 -7.29 -4.99
N PRO A 15 9.31 -8.00 -4.33
CA PRO A 15 8.18 -7.39 -3.61
C PRO A 15 8.61 -6.29 -2.64
N SER A 16 8.22 -5.04 -2.92
CA SER A 16 8.63 -3.87 -2.12
C SER A 16 7.60 -2.75 -2.18
N ILE A 17 7.33 -2.11 -1.04
CA ILE A 17 6.53 -0.88 -0.99
C ILE A 17 7.46 0.31 -1.17
N ILE A 18 7.14 1.16 -2.14
CA ILE A 18 7.91 2.34 -2.50
C ILE A 18 7.16 3.57 -1.99
N LEU A 19 7.87 4.42 -1.24
CA LEU A 19 7.37 5.69 -0.76
C LEU A 19 8.26 6.82 -1.27
N ILE A 20 7.66 7.76 -1.98
CA ILE A 20 8.28 9.04 -2.32
C ILE A 20 7.79 10.06 -1.31
N TYR A 21 8.71 10.71 -0.62
CA TYR A 21 8.41 11.67 0.43
C TYR A 21 9.31 12.90 0.34
N ARG A 22 8.81 14.05 0.81
CA ARG A 22 9.61 15.26 0.99
C ARG A 22 10.10 15.33 2.43
N ASP A 23 11.39 15.58 2.59
CA ASP A 23 11.98 15.89 3.88
C ASP A 23 11.92 17.40 4.11
N SER A 24 11.09 17.84 5.05
CA SER A 24 10.90 19.27 5.35
C SER A 24 12.17 19.96 5.86
N SER A 25 13.16 19.20 6.35
CA SER A 25 14.41 19.78 6.88
C SER A 25 15.44 20.08 5.80
N GLN A 26 15.42 19.34 4.69
CA GLN A 26 16.41 19.47 3.61
C GLN A 26 15.81 19.94 2.29
N ASP A 27 14.50 20.17 2.28
CA ASP A 27 13.67 20.49 1.12
C ASP A 27 13.89 19.57 -0.09
N LYS A 28 14.21 18.30 0.17
CA LYS A 28 14.54 17.31 -0.86
C LYS A 28 13.49 16.22 -0.91
N THR A 29 13.13 15.85 -2.12
CA THR A 29 12.35 14.63 -2.40
C THR A 29 13.27 13.42 -2.29
N ARG A 30 12.83 12.42 -1.55
CA ARG A 30 13.55 11.17 -1.29
C ARG A 30 12.65 9.98 -1.59
N GLN A 31 13.26 8.88 -1.95
CA GLN A 31 12.59 7.60 -2.15
C GLN A 31 13.01 6.63 -1.04
N ARG A 32 12.04 5.93 -0.47
CA ARG A 32 12.25 4.82 0.45
C ARG A 32 11.69 3.55 -0.16
N ILE A 33 12.51 2.50 -0.18
CA ILE A 33 12.11 1.16 -0.62
C ILE A 33 11.99 0.29 0.63
N MET A 34 10.80 -0.23 0.89
CA MET A 34 10.49 -1.07 2.04
C MET A 34 10.21 -2.49 1.55
N PRO A 35 11.17 -3.41 1.67
CA PRO A 35 11.01 -4.77 1.15
C PRO A 35 9.90 -5.51 1.91
N VAL A 36 9.04 -6.19 1.17
CA VAL A 36 8.00 -7.07 1.72
C VAL A 36 8.61 -8.46 1.89
N ARG A 37 8.68 -8.95 3.12
CA ARG A 37 9.23 -10.27 3.46
C ARG A 37 8.12 -11.16 4.02
N ASN A 38 8.26 -12.48 3.83
CA ASN A 38 7.33 -13.49 4.37
C ASN A 38 5.86 -13.24 3.98
N PHE A 39 5.63 -12.70 2.78
CA PHE A 39 4.30 -12.47 2.22
C PHE A 39 4.06 -13.44 1.08
N SER A 40 2.87 -14.03 1.04
CA SER A 40 2.45 -15.01 0.04
C SER A 40 1.02 -14.71 -0.41
N LYS A 41 0.53 -15.44 -1.41
CA LYS A 41 -0.88 -15.37 -1.83
C LYS A 41 -1.89 -15.73 -0.73
N PHE A 42 -1.46 -16.38 0.35
CA PHE A 42 -2.31 -16.75 1.49
C PHE A 42 -2.19 -15.78 2.67
N SER A 43 -1.38 -14.74 2.55
CA SER A 43 -1.14 -13.79 3.62
C SER A 43 -2.30 -12.79 3.76
N ASP A 44 -2.59 -12.41 5.00
CA ASP A 44 -3.59 -11.40 5.32
C ASP A 44 -3.05 -9.98 5.00
N CYS A 45 -3.72 -9.30 4.05
CA CYS A 45 -3.35 -7.95 3.60
C CYS A 45 -3.53 -6.89 4.68
N SER A 46 -4.56 -7.01 5.53
CA SER A 46 -4.84 -6.09 6.63
C SER A 46 -3.74 -6.16 7.67
N ARG A 47 -3.39 -7.37 8.10
CA ARG A 47 -2.32 -7.60 9.07
C ARG A 47 -0.97 -7.14 8.52
N ALA A 48 -0.66 -7.40 7.25
CA ALA A 48 0.59 -6.97 6.64
C ALA A 48 0.70 -5.43 6.56
N ALA A 49 -0.40 -4.75 6.21
CA ALA A 49 -0.48 -3.29 6.18
C ALA A 49 -0.26 -2.66 7.56
N GLU A 50 -0.90 -3.21 8.60
CA GLU A 50 -0.73 -2.77 9.98
C GLU A 50 0.71 -2.95 10.46
N GLN A 51 1.30 -4.11 10.19
CA GLN A 51 2.69 -4.40 10.55
C GLN A 51 3.66 -3.41 9.91
N LEU A 52 3.47 -3.06 8.64
CA LEU A 52 4.30 -2.06 7.96
C LEU A 52 4.10 -0.67 8.56
N LYS A 53 2.85 -0.25 8.75
CA LYS A 53 2.51 1.09 9.27
C LYS A 53 3.05 1.30 10.68
N ASN A 54 3.04 0.26 11.51
CA ASN A 54 3.52 0.31 12.88
C ASN A 54 5.01 -0.04 13.03
N ASN A 55 5.70 -0.42 11.95
CA ASN A 55 7.12 -0.73 12.02
C ASN A 55 7.93 0.50 12.47
N PRO A 56 8.72 0.44 13.57
CA PRO A 56 9.46 1.59 14.08
C PRO A 56 10.37 2.26 13.06
N ARG A 57 10.88 1.51 12.07
CA ARG A 57 11.77 2.04 11.02
C ARG A 57 11.02 2.80 9.93
N HIS A 58 9.70 2.68 9.84
CA HIS A 58 8.89 3.18 8.73
C HIS A 58 7.76 4.11 9.19
N LYS A 59 7.32 3.97 10.45
CA LYS A 59 6.19 4.68 11.06
C LYS A 59 6.22 6.19 10.80
N ALA A 60 7.35 6.85 11.02
CA ALA A 60 7.49 8.30 10.82
C ALA A 60 7.28 8.75 9.36
N TYR A 61 7.54 7.89 8.38
CA TYR A 61 7.36 8.22 6.95
C TYR A 61 5.93 7.92 6.46
N LEU A 62 5.25 6.98 7.12
CA LEU A 62 3.92 6.50 6.76
C LEU A 62 2.78 7.19 7.52
N GLU A 63 3.09 8.19 8.34
CA GLU A 63 2.12 8.92 9.17
C GLU A 63 0.94 9.44 8.35
N ARG A 64 1.21 10.01 7.17
CA ARG A 64 0.20 10.54 6.23
C ARG A 64 -0.33 9.52 5.23
N VAL A 65 0.14 8.28 5.26
CA VAL A 65 -0.37 7.21 4.40
C VAL A 65 -1.49 6.48 5.13
N SER A 66 -2.69 6.43 4.53
CA SER A 66 -3.83 5.75 5.15
C SER A 66 -3.58 4.24 5.24
N LEU A 67 -4.14 3.59 6.27
CA LEU A 67 -4.03 2.13 6.40
C LEU A 67 -4.68 1.42 5.19
N ARG A 68 -5.84 1.92 4.75
CA ARG A 68 -6.56 1.45 3.56
C ARG A 68 -5.69 1.48 2.30
N GLN A 69 -4.90 2.54 2.09
CA GLN A 69 -3.99 2.60 0.95
C GLN A 69 -2.92 1.50 1.01
N LEU A 70 -2.34 1.25 2.18
CA LEU A 70 -1.37 0.17 2.35
C LEU A 70 -2.02 -1.21 2.13
N GLN A 71 -3.23 -1.42 2.64
CA GLN A 71 -4.00 -2.65 2.40
C GLN A 71 -4.22 -2.90 0.92
N LYS A 72 -4.63 -1.88 0.15
CA LYS A 72 -4.74 -1.98 -1.32
C LYS A 72 -3.44 -2.42 -1.97
N LEU A 73 -2.30 -1.86 -1.56
CA LEU A 73 -1.00 -2.28 -2.11
C LEU A 73 -0.70 -3.76 -1.81
N TYR A 74 -1.00 -4.23 -0.60
CA TYR A 74 -0.85 -5.65 -0.26
C TYR A 74 -1.83 -6.55 -1.03
N SER A 75 -3.06 -6.12 -1.25
CA SER A 75 -4.03 -6.86 -2.05
C SER A 75 -3.63 -6.91 -3.54
N LEU A 76 -3.06 -5.84 -4.08
CA LEU A 76 -2.42 -5.86 -5.42
C LEU A 76 -1.28 -6.86 -5.48
N LEU A 77 -0.42 -6.92 -4.45
CA LEU A 77 0.65 -7.92 -4.38
C LEU A 77 0.08 -9.34 -4.35
N ARG A 78 -0.97 -9.56 -3.55
CA ARG A 78 -1.61 -10.87 -3.43
C ARG A 78 -2.20 -11.31 -4.78
N GLY A 79 -2.93 -10.42 -5.45
CA GLY A 79 -3.47 -10.67 -6.79
C GLY A 79 -2.37 -11.02 -7.79
N HIS A 80 -1.25 -10.29 -7.79
CA HIS A 80 -0.12 -10.61 -8.64
C HIS A 80 0.49 -12.00 -8.33
N LEU A 81 0.59 -12.38 -7.05
CA LEU A 81 1.06 -13.72 -6.63
C LEU A 81 0.05 -14.83 -6.96
N GLU A 82 -1.23 -14.50 -7.14
CA GLU A 82 -2.28 -15.40 -7.63
C GLU A 82 -2.27 -15.52 -9.18
N GLY A 83 -1.46 -14.71 -9.87
CA GLY A 83 -1.38 -14.68 -11.33
C GLY A 83 -2.31 -13.67 -12.01
N GLN A 84 -2.95 -12.78 -11.24
CA GLN A 84 -3.79 -11.71 -11.79
C GLN A 84 -2.93 -10.61 -12.42
N SER A 85 -3.47 -10.01 -13.47
CA SER A 85 -2.91 -8.79 -14.04
C SER A 85 -3.20 -7.58 -13.16
N LEU A 86 -2.37 -6.54 -13.29
CA LEU A 86 -2.59 -5.28 -12.57
C LEU A 86 -3.95 -4.66 -12.92
N ALA A 87 -4.38 -4.76 -14.18
CA ALA A 87 -5.66 -4.23 -14.64
C ALA A 87 -6.83 -4.94 -13.94
N GLU A 88 -6.82 -6.27 -13.91
CA GLU A 88 -7.84 -7.08 -13.24
C GLU A 88 -7.94 -6.76 -11.74
N SER A 89 -6.80 -6.63 -11.06
CA SER A 89 -6.81 -6.28 -9.64
C SER A 89 -7.30 -4.86 -9.38
N LEU A 90 -7.01 -3.90 -10.28
CA LEU A 90 -7.48 -2.51 -10.17
C LEU A 90 -8.98 -2.39 -10.43
N GLU A 91 -9.52 -3.13 -11.40
CA GLU A 91 -10.96 -3.17 -11.69
C GLU A 91 -11.76 -3.67 -10.47
N LYS A 92 -11.28 -4.73 -9.81
CA LYS A 92 -11.91 -5.23 -8.57
C LYS A 92 -11.99 -4.15 -7.49
N PHE A 93 -10.93 -3.35 -7.30
CA PHE A 93 -10.98 -2.26 -6.33
C PHE A 93 -11.93 -1.14 -6.75
N GLN A 94 -12.04 -0.84 -8.04
CA GLN A 94 -13.01 0.16 -8.50
C GLN A 94 -14.44 -0.30 -8.24
N GLN A 95 -14.74 -1.58 -8.49
CA GLN A 95 -16.04 -2.17 -8.20
C GLN A 95 -16.35 -2.17 -6.69
N GLU A 96 -15.40 -2.57 -5.85
CA GLU A 96 -15.56 -2.54 -4.37
C GLU A 96 -15.68 -1.12 -3.78
N GLU A 97 -15.18 -0.09 -4.47
CA GLU A 97 -15.29 1.31 -4.03
C GLU A 97 -16.48 2.05 -4.63
N THR A 98 -17.10 1.50 -5.67
CA THR A 98 -18.33 2.04 -6.23
C THR A 98 -19.47 1.56 -5.34
N ILE A 99 -19.85 2.38 -4.37
CA ILE A 99 -21.08 2.19 -3.61
C ILE A 99 -22.23 2.38 -4.60
N ASP A 100 -22.93 1.31 -4.95
CA ASP A 100 -24.14 1.40 -5.77
C ASP A 100 -25.22 2.09 -4.92
N PRO A 101 -25.69 3.29 -5.31
CA PRO A 101 -26.70 4.02 -4.55
C PRO A 101 -28.05 3.30 -4.47
N GLU A 102 -28.27 2.25 -5.29
CA GLU A 102 -29.47 1.40 -5.29
C GLU A 102 -29.28 0.07 -4.52
N GLU A 103 -28.08 -0.20 -3.99
CA GLU A 103 -27.84 -1.41 -3.20
C GLU A 103 -28.48 -1.26 -1.81
N ASP A 104 -29.64 -1.91 -1.63
CA ASP A 104 -30.32 -1.99 -0.35
C ASP A 104 -29.43 -2.74 0.65
N MET A 105 -28.84 -1.97 1.57
CA MET A 105 -27.92 -2.46 2.60
C MET A 105 -28.64 -2.82 3.91
N ASN A 106 -29.95 -3.11 3.86
CA ASN A 106 -30.79 -3.51 5.00
C ASN A 106 -31.32 -4.94 4.91
#